data_AF-W1QHE6-F1
#
_entry.id   AF-W1QHE6-F1
#
_cell.length_a   1.000
_cell.length_b   1.000
_cell.length_c   1.000
_cell.angle_alpha   90.00
_cell.angle_beta   90.00
_cell.angle_gamma   90.00
#
_symmetry.space_group_name_H-M   'P 1'
#
loop_
_entity.id
_entity.type
_entity.pdbx_description
1 polymer ?
#
loop_
_entity_poly.entity_id
_entity_poly.type
_entity_poly.pdbx_seq_one_letter_code
_entity_poly.pdbx_strand_id
1 'polypeptide(L)'
;MFKPTLVLVIALILPLVYQQLLNLLNRNTIPLHVLRYYVQHPLDDVTIKIPVYIESSDLRFLDVGEAIHIQTLGRLRETERTLPDVQFDFYEYTNQTDALLMKFFISDGNGIYVDAVEGYAALFYTLEAVDANDVPYFGTQLLLDHCYNDEIKNYVADSFLQLVDHDSNNHSFLHHWQFETSLQDPLRLVFVMLSAQTNWEVEQAVKMHLEPVLSILSNYTLEFLHVDEDVKSPSRYIDEHFPEELSVLPNLADFYLSHNSSNSTIYLVYYPFELTDHSIRTMSVDNHSIYSSNENTFLNIKSWGSVYFAHTESYHGYVPALNLADCMWSFAETVLDHYHFPNENMAPALRIQMYKRIATVKNLTYFSHRLSQVVGWLERNTLDSFLGSAILDAFDRREQVKEKLQNYDYDAALQISADMVAMFDKQIQNLDFGNMEIIA
;
A
#
# COMPACT_ATOMS: atom_id res chain seq x y z
N MET A 1 -13.79 -58.30 43.68
CA MET A 1 -13.93 -59.30 42.61
C MET A 1 -14.96 -58.77 41.62
N PHE A 2 -14.52 -58.08 40.56
CA PHE A 2 -15.43 -57.50 39.57
C PHE A 2 -16.12 -58.62 38.79
N LYS A 3 -17.44 -58.51 38.57
CA LYS A 3 -18.21 -59.52 37.83
C LYS A 3 -17.60 -59.67 36.42
N PRO A 4 -17.43 -60.89 35.90
CA PRO A 4 -16.79 -61.14 34.60
C PRO A 4 -17.49 -60.42 33.43
N THR A 5 -18.79 -60.14 33.57
CA THR A 5 -19.55 -59.32 32.62
C THR A 5 -19.11 -57.86 32.57
N LEU A 6 -18.67 -57.26 33.67
CA LEU A 6 -18.17 -55.87 33.68
C LEU A 6 -16.82 -55.76 32.95
N VAL A 7 -15.95 -56.76 33.12
CA VAL A 7 -14.65 -56.83 32.45
C VAL A 7 -14.83 -56.98 30.93
N LEU A 8 -15.81 -57.79 30.50
CA LEU A 8 -16.11 -57.97 29.08
C LEU A 8 -16.68 -56.70 28.43
N VAL A 9 -17.56 -55.99 29.13
CA VAL A 9 -18.14 -54.71 28.65
C VAL A 9 -17.06 -53.63 28.57
N ILE A 10 -16.18 -53.53 29.56
CA ILE A 10 -15.05 -52.60 29.54
C ILE A 10 -14.09 -52.96 28.40
N ALA A 11 -13.80 -54.25 28.18
CA ALA A 11 -12.93 -54.72 27.09
C ALA A 11 -13.52 -54.53 25.68
N LEU A 12 -14.84 -54.45 25.54
CA LEU A 12 -15.53 -54.14 24.28
C LEU A 12 -15.65 -52.63 24.01
N ILE A 13 -15.76 -51.82 25.07
CA ILE A 13 -15.88 -50.35 24.96
C ILE A 13 -14.50 -49.69 24.84
N LEU A 14 -13.46 -50.22 25.49
CA LEU A 14 -12.12 -49.64 25.45
C LEU A 14 -11.56 -49.50 24.03
N PRO A 15 -11.68 -50.50 23.11
CA PRO A 15 -11.20 -50.38 21.75
C PRO A 15 -11.95 -49.31 20.95
N LEU A 16 -13.27 -49.20 21.13
CA LEU A 16 -14.10 -48.19 20.48
C LEU A 16 -13.75 -46.78 20.97
N VAL A 17 -13.58 -46.61 22.28
CA VAL A 17 -13.17 -45.35 22.90
C VAL A 17 -11.72 -45.01 22.53
N TYR A 18 -10.83 -46.00 22.49
CA TYR A 18 -9.43 -45.85 22.07
C TYR A 18 -9.33 -45.53 20.57
N GLN A 19 -10.20 -46.07 19.73
CA GLN A 19 -10.26 -45.79 18.30
C GLN A 19 -10.88 -44.41 18.02
N GLN A 20 -11.87 -43.98 18.81
CA GLN A 20 -12.37 -42.61 18.81
C GLN A 20 -11.32 -41.61 19.32
N LEU A 21 -10.59 -41.94 20.39
CA LEU A 21 -9.45 -41.17 20.89
C LEU A 21 -8.30 -41.15 19.90
N LEU A 22 -7.98 -42.25 19.21
CA LEU A 22 -7.00 -42.29 18.12
C LEU A 22 -7.44 -41.48 16.91
N ASN A 23 -8.74 -41.43 16.60
CA ASN A 23 -9.27 -40.58 15.53
C ASN A 23 -9.25 -39.09 15.93
N LEU A 24 -9.40 -38.77 17.22
CA LEU A 24 -9.21 -37.44 17.79
C LEU A 24 -7.73 -37.04 17.92
N LEU A 25 -6.84 -38.00 18.18
CA LEU A 25 -5.39 -37.80 18.35
C LEU A 25 -4.62 -37.89 17.03
N ASN A 26 -5.18 -38.54 16.01
CA ASN A 26 -4.72 -38.39 14.63
C ASN A 26 -5.04 -36.96 14.21
N ARG A 27 -3.99 -36.20 13.87
CA ARG A 27 -3.98 -34.82 13.34
C ARG A 27 -4.88 -34.56 12.10
N ASN A 28 -5.78 -35.48 11.74
CA ASN A 28 -6.53 -35.51 10.49
C ASN A 28 -8.01 -35.11 10.65
N THR A 29 -8.42 -34.51 11.77
CA THR A 29 -9.78 -33.99 11.91
C THR A 29 -9.78 -32.53 12.37
N ILE A 30 -9.50 -31.61 11.45
CA ILE A 30 -9.82 -30.20 11.68
C ILE A 30 -11.34 -30.08 11.59
N PRO A 31 -12.05 -29.64 12.65
CA PRO A 31 -13.50 -29.59 12.60
C PRO A 31 -13.97 -28.59 11.54
N LEU A 32 -14.87 -29.02 10.66
CA LEU A 32 -15.35 -28.20 9.54
C LEU A 32 -15.95 -26.85 10.01
N HIS A 33 -16.57 -26.81 11.19
CA HIS A 33 -17.11 -25.57 11.76
C HIS A 33 -16.03 -24.53 12.10
N VAL A 34 -14.81 -24.97 12.47
CA VAL A 34 -13.67 -24.07 12.69
C VAL A 34 -13.22 -23.47 11.37
N LEU A 35 -13.13 -24.29 10.32
CA LEU A 35 -12.77 -23.79 8.98
C LEU A 35 -13.81 -22.79 8.47
N ARG A 36 -15.11 -23.10 8.64
CA ARG A 36 -16.20 -22.20 8.27
C ARG A 36 -16.16 -20.86 9.00
N TYR A 37 -15.77 -20.86 10.29
CA TYR A 37 -15.60 -19.61 11.03
C TYR A 37 -14.59 -18.68 10.34
N TYR A 38 -13.39 -19.18 10.03
CA TYR A 38 -12.37 -18.35 9.36
C TYR A 38 -12.70 -17.99 7.90
N VAL A 39 -13.56 -18.78 7.25
CA VAL A 39 -14.13 -18.44 5.94
C VAL A 39 -15.08 -17.25 6.04
N GLN A 40 -15.95 -17.23 7.05
CA GLN A 40 -16.98 -16.19 7.24
C GLN A 40 -16.43 -14.94 7.95
N HIS A 41 -15.38 -15.10 8.75
CA HIS A 41 -14.81 -14.07 9.63
C HIS A 41 -13.29 -13.95 9.39
N PRO A 42 -12.84 -13.60 8.16
CA PRO A 42 -11.41 -13.64 7.83
C PRO A 42 -10.56 -12.62 8.59
N LEU A 43 -11.18 -11.54 9.10
CA LEU A 43 -10.49 -10.37 9.66
C LEU A 43 -10.90 -10.03 11.11
N ASP A 44 -11.88 -10.71 11.70
CA ASP A 44 -12.45 -10.39 13.02
C ASP A 44 -11.41 -10.40 14.17
N ASP A 45 -10.34 -11.19 14.04
CA ASP A 45 -9.23 -11.28 15.00
C ASP A 45 -7.93 -10.64 14.48
N VAL A 46 -8.00 -9.84 13.42
CA VAL A 46 -6.86 -9.14 12.83
C VAL A 46 -6.83 -7.70 13.36
N THR A 47 -5.77 -7.38 14.10
CA THR A 47 -5.48 -6.01 14.55
C THR A 47 -4.33 -5.43 13.73
N ILE A 48 -4.54 -4.23 13.19
CA ILE A 48 -3.54 -3.47 12.46
C ILE A 48 -3.12 -2.29 13.32
N LYS A 49 -1.86 -2.26 13.76
CA LYS A 49 -1.31 -1.13 14.53
C LYS A 49 -0.54 -0.19 13.61
N ILE A 50 -0.77 1.11 13.75
CA ILE A 50 -0.14 2.17 12.95
C ILE A 50 0.55 3.16 13.90
N PRO A 51 1.88 3.33 13.82
CA PRO A 51 2.59 4.26 14.69
C PRO A 51 2.42 5.71 14.21
N VAL A 52 2.17 6.62 15.14
CA VAL A 52 2.09 8.06 14.89
C VAL A 52 2.95 8.80 15.92
N TYR A 53 3.87 9.62 15.45
CA TYR A 53 4.71 10.44 16.31
C TYR A 53 4.09 11.81 16.51
N ILE A 54 4.06 12.29 17.76
CA ILE A 54 3.57 13.60 18.11
C ILE A 54 4.75 14.48 18.48
N GLU A 55 4.79 15.66 17.87
CA GLU A 55 5.67 16.76 18.23
C GLU A 55 4.81 17.98 18.58
N SER A 56 4.99 18.52 19.78
CA SER A 56 4.41 19.81 20.13
C SER A 56 5.50 20.74 20.66
N SER A 57 5.73 21.83 19.92
CA SER A 57 6.72 22.85 20.28
C SER A 57 6.20 23.80 21.35
N ASP A 58 4.87 24.04 21.38
CA ASP A 58 4.29 25.18 22.08
C ASP A 58 3.61 24.78 23.40
N LEU A 59 2.90 23.64 23.43
CA LEU A 59 2.17 23.13 24.60
C LEU A 59 2.31 21.60 24.69
N ARG A 60 2.94 21.11 25.76
CA ARG A 60 2.97 19.67 26.01
C ARG A 60 1.61 19.17 26.48
N PHE A 61 0.89 18.48 25.61
CA PHE A 61 -0.29 17.71 25.99
C PHE A 61 0.13 16.28 26.32
N LEU A 62 0.05 15.91 27.60
CA LEU A 62 0.48 14.58 28.06
C LEU A 62 -0.48 13.46 27.64
N ASP A 63 -1.74 13.80 27.38
CA ASP A 63 -2.85 12.87 27.14
C ASP A 63 -3.48 13.03 25.74
N VAL A 64 -3.03 13.98 24.91
CA VAL A 64 -3.63 14.23 23.59
C VAL A 64 -3.59 13.00 22.69
N GLY A 65 -2.49 12.23 22.72
CA GLY A 65 -2.39 11.00 21.93
C GLY A 65 -3.41 9.95 22.36
N GLU A 66 -3.64 9.79 23.67
CA GLU A 66 -4.65 8.87 24.20
C GLU A 66 -6.07 9.34 23.84
N ALA A 67 -6.33 10.66 23.96
CA ALA A 67 -7.61 11.24 23.60
C ALA A 67 -7.92 11.07 22.10
N ILE A 68 -6.94 11.32 21.22
CA ILE A 68 -7.06 11.07 19.78
C ILE A 68 -7.31 9.58 19.53
N HIS A 69 -6.55 8.69 20.17
CA HIS A 69 -6.75 7.24 20.02
C HIS A 69 -8.20 6.82 20.32
N ILE A 70 -8.76 7.26 21.45
CA ILE A 70 -10.12 6.93 21.86
C ILE A 70 -11.14 7.43 20.84
N GLN A 71 -11.01 8.68 20.37
CA GLN A 71 -11.94 9.25 19.38
C GLN A 71 -11.83 8.56 18.02
N THR A 72 -10.60 8.29 17.57
CA THR A 72 -10.33 7.57 16.32
C THR A 72 -10.90 6.16 16.36
N LEU A 73 -10.71 5.42 17.47
CA LEU A 73 -11.27 4.09 17.65
C LEU A 73 -12.80 4.09 17.65
N GLY A 74 -13.41 5.07 18.31
CA GLY A 74 -14.86 5.27 18.29
C GLY A 74 -15.37 5.49 16.86
N ARG A 75 -14.73 6.37 16.10
CA ARG A 75 -15.12 6.67 14.72
C ARG A 75 -14.95 5.46 13.79
N LEU A 76 -13.82 4.74 13.88
CA LEU A 76 -13.56 3.54 13.07
C LEU A 76 -14.59 2.43 13.31
N ARG A 77 -15.06 2.25 14.56
CA ARG A 77 -16.02 1.20 14.91
C ARG A 77 -17.48 1.58 14.64
N GLU A 78 -17.85 2.82 14.88
CA GLU A 78 -19.25 3.25 14.85
C GLU A 78 -19.66 3.82 13.49
N THR A 79 -18.76 4.60 12.88
CA THR A 79 -19.03 5.36 11.66
C THR A 79 -18.49 4.64 10.44
N GLU A 80 -17.17 4.41 10.37
CA GLU A 80 -16.53 3.79 9.19
C GLU A 80 -16.78 2.28 9.14
N ARG A 81 -16.85 1.63 10.30
CA ARG A 81 -17.08 0.18 10.48
C ARG A 81 -16.08 -0.68 9.71
N THR A 82 -14.80 -0.48 10.02
CA THR A 82 -13.73 -1.30 9.45
C THR A 82 -13.87 -2.76 9.87
N LEU A 83 -13.61 -3.69 8.96
CA LEU A 83 -13.60 -5.13 9.25
C LEU A 83 -12.42 -5.56 10.12
N PRO A 84 -11.15 -5.22 9.81
CA PRO A 84 -10.06 -5.38 10.76
C PRO A 84 -10.13 -4.30 11.86
N ASP A 85 -9.56 -4.60 13.04
CA ASP A 85 -9.43 -3.64 14.14
C ASP A 85 -8.18 -2.77 13.89
N VAL A 86 -8.39 -1.56 13.36
CA VAL A 86 -7.31 -0.60 13.09
C VAL A 86 -7.07 0.27 14.32
N GLN A 87 -5.82 0.34 14.77
CA GLN A 87 -5.41 1.08 15.95
C GLN A 87 -4.21 1.99 15.64
N PHE A 88 -4.27 3.23 16.13
CA PHE A 88 -3.16 4.17 16.05
C PHE A 88 -2.46 4.25 17.39
N ASP A 89 -1.17 3.93 17.41
CA ASP A 89 -0.33 3.97 18.60
C ASP A 89 0.52 5.24 18.57
N PHE A 90 0.36 6.08 19.60
CA PHE A 90 0.96 7.40 19.66
C PHE A 90 2.24 7.42 20.50
N TYR A 91 3.28 8.07 19.98
CA TYR A 91 4.59 8.17 20.61
C TYR A 91 5.11 9.61 20.58
N GLU A 92 5.94 9.99 21.55
CA GLU A 92 6.71 11.23 21.44
C GLU A 92 7.77 11.10 20.33
N TYR A 93 7.98 12.17 19.56
CA TYR A 93 8.92 12.16 18.45
C TYR A 93 10.36 11.81 18.88
N THR A 94 10.98 10.86 18.16
CA THR A 94 12.33 10.34 18.45
C THR A 94 13.27 10.33 17.24
N ASN A 95 13.06 11.21 16.24
CA ASN A 95 13.80 11.26 14.96
C ASN A 95 13.57 10.04 14.02
N GLN A 96 12.41 9.37 14.10
CA GLN A 96 12.06 8.34 13.11
C GLN A 96 11.45 8.95 11.84
N THR A 97 11.75 8.34 10.69
CA THR A 97 11.41 8.86 9.34
C THR A 97 10.31 8.08 8.64
N ASP A 98 9.95 6.88 9.11
CA ASP A 98 9.12 5.93 8.34
C ASP A 98 7.66 5.90 8.82
N ALA A 99 7.29 6.83 9.69
CA ALA A 99 5.98 6.94 10.32
C ALA A 99 5.51 8.41 10.30
N LEU A 100 4.20 8.61 10.37
CA LEU A 100 3.62 9.95 10.30
C LEU A 100 4.07 10.77 11.52
N LEU A 101 4.61 11.96 11.27
CA LEU A 101 4.86 12.97 12.29
C LEU A 101 3.69 13.96 12.32
N MET A 102 3.02 14.07 13.46
CA MET A 102 1.98 15.05 13.72
C MET A 102 2.53 16.19 14.55
N LYS A 103 2.64 17.37 13.93
CA LYS A 103 3.11 18.61 14.57
C LYS A 103 1.94 19.44 15.06
N PHE A 104 2.03 19.96 16.27
CA PHE A 104 0.98 20.74 16.92
C PHE A 104 1.46 22.17 17.15
N PHE A 105 0.81 23.14 16.50
CA PHE A 105 1.15 24.57 16.56
C PHE A 105 0.00 25.42 17.08
N ILE A 106 0.31 26.35 17.99
CA ILE A 106 -0.64 27.39 18.36
C ILE A 106 -0.67 28.45 17.24
N SER A 107 -1.87 28.82 16.82
CA SER A 107 -2.08 29.79 15.74
C SER A 107 -3.29 30.70 16.02
N ASP A 108 -3.42 31.76 15.24
CA ASP A 108 -4.56 32.68 15.26
C ASP A 108 -5.84 32.06 14.65
N GLY A 109 -5.73 30.86 14.06
CA GLY A 109 -6.85 30.10 13.52
C GLY A 109 -6.58 28.59 13.51
N ASN A 110 -7.67 27.81 13.46
CA ASN A 110 -7.58 26.36 13.30
C ASN A 110 -7.31 26.00 11.84
N GLY A 111 -6.43 25.03 11.60
CA GLY A 111 -6.08 24.60 10.26
C GLY A 111 -5.34 23.27 10.24
N ILE A 112 -5.45 22.57 9.12
CA ILE A 112 -4.75 21.32 8.84
C ILE A 112 -3.83 21.56 7.64
N TYR A 113 -2.59 21.11 7.76
CA TYR A 113 -1.61 21.09 6.67
C TYR A 113 -0.97 19.71 6.61
N VAL A 114 -0.74 19.20 5.41
CA VAL A 114 -0.07 17.92 5.19
C VAL A 114 1.09 18.18 4.23
N ASP A 115 2.29 17.77 4.65
CA ASP A 115 3.51 17.89 3.87
C ASP A 115 3.93 16.51 3.34
N ALA A 116 3.72 16.31 2.04
CA ALA A 116 4.06 15.07 1.37
C ALA A 116 5.58 14.82 1.40
N VAL A 117 6.41 15.86 1.28
CA VAL A 117 7.85 15.72 1.11
C VAL A 117 8.51 15.28 2.41
N GLU A 118 8.16 15.95 3.50
CA GLU A 118 8.75 15.68 4.82
C GLU A 118 8.00 14.58 5.61
N GLY A 119 6.84 14.12 5.13
CA GLY A 119 6.05 13.08 5.80
C GLY A 119 5.48 13.51 7.15
N TYR A 120 5.23 14.81 7.33
CA TYR A 120 4.55 15.33 8.52
C TYR A 120 3.21 15.97 8.17
N ALA A 121 2.30 15.92 9.13
CA ALA A 121 1.07 16.68 9.12
C ALA A 121 1.09 17.67 10.29
N ALA A 122 0.62 18.88 10.06
CA ALA A 122 0.55 19.94 11.06
C ALA A 122 -0.91 20.25 11.38
N LEU A 123 -1.20 20.30 12.68
CA LEU A 123 -2.43 20.81 13.23
C LEU A 123 -2.15 22.19 13.84
N PHE A 124 -2.74 23.22 13.25
CA PHE A 124 -2.80 24.57 13.79
C PHE A 124 -4.08 24.72 14.60
N TYR A 125 -3.99 25.20 15.83
CA TYR A 125 -5.15 25.37 16.71
C TYR A 125 -5.05 26.65 17.56
N THR A 126 -6.20 27.20 17.93
CA THR A 126 -6.27 28.35 18.84
C THR A 126 -6.35 27.92 20.30
N LEU A 127 -6.10 28.85 21.23
CA LEU A 127 -6.28 28.58 22.66
C LEU A 127 -7.74 28.31 23.03
N GLU A 128 -8.71 28.88 22.31
CA GLU A 128 -10.13 28.57 22.50
C GLU A 128 -10.43 27.11 22.14
N ALA A 129 -9.80 26.55 21.09
CA ALA A 129 -9.95 25.14 20.75
C ALA A 129 -9.37 24.21 21.83
N VAL A 130 -8.32 24.65 22.53
CA VAL A 130 -7.79 23.93 23.70
C VAL A 130 -8.80 23.97 24.85
N ASP A 131 -9.37 25.13 25.16
CA ASP A 131 -10.37 25.28 26.25
C ASP A 131 -11.66 24.48 25.96
N ALA A 132 -12.06 24.40 24.68
CA ALA A 132 -13.19 23.61 24.23
C ALA A 132 -12.92 22.09 24.16
N ASN A 133 -11.67 21.65 24.32
CA ASN A 133 -11.23 20.27 24.14
C ASN A 133 -11.46 19.71 22.71
N ASP A 134 -11.31 20.58 21.70
CA ASP A 134 -11.51 20.23 20.29
C ASP A 134 -10.24 19.66 19.62
N VAL A 135 -9.06 19.83 20.24
CA VAL A 135 -7.77 19.37 19.67
C VAL A 135 -7.77 17.87 19.35
N PRO A 136 -8.26 16.96 20.21
CA PRO A 136 -8.31 15.54 19.87
C PRO A 136 -9.23 15.24 18.68
N TYR A 137 -10.33 15.99 18.54
CA TYR A 137 -11.25 15.86 17.41
C TYR A 137 -10.56 16.25 16.10
N PHE A 138 -9.85 17.39 16.08
CA PHE A 138 -9.09 17.79 14.90
C PHE A 138 -7.94 16.82 14.60
N GLY A 139 -7.29 16.24 15.62
CA GLY A 139 -6.30 15.18 15.44
C GLY A 139 -6.88 13.92 14.79
N THR A 140 -8.08 13.49 15.23
CA THR A 140 -8.80 12.38 14.59
C THR A 140 -9.18 12.69 13.15
N GLN A 141 -9.64 13.91 12.85
CA GLN A 141 -9.92 14.32 11.46
C GLN A 141 -8.66 14.33 10.62
N LEU A 142 -7.56 14.88 11.13
CA LEU A 142 -6.28 14.87 10.42
C LEU A 142 -5.88 13.45 10.03
N LEU A 143 -5.91 12.51 10.98
CA LEU A 143 -5.57 11.11 10.71
C LEU A 143 -6.52 10.44 9.72
N LEU A 144 -7.81 10.47 9.98
CA LEU A 144 -8.78 9.66 9.24
C LEU A 144 -9.24 10.29 7.94
N ASP A 145 -9.23 11.62 7.82
CA ASP A 145 -9.78 12.33 6.66
C ASP A 145 -8.69 12.84 5.71
N HIS A 146 -7.49 13.11 6.23
CA HIS A 146 -6.40 13.74 5.46
C HIS A 146 -5.14 12.90 5.34
N CYS A 147 -4.94 11.90 6.19
CA CYS A 147 -3.69 11.12 6.19
C CYS A 147 -3.89 9.66 5.76
N TYR A 148 -4.94 9.02 6.25
CA TYR A 148 -5.18 7.59 6.07
C TYR A 148 -6.52 7.29 5.42
N ASN A 149 -7.24 8.30 4.93
CA ASN A 149 -8.59 8.15 4.37
C ASN A 149 -8.66 7.06 3.28
N ASP A 150 -7.76 7.09 2.29
CA ASP A 150 -7.68 6.07 1.25
C ASP A 150 -7.33 4.67 1.78
N GLU A 151 -6.47 4.56 2.81
CA GLU A 151 -6.20 3.28 3.46
C GLU A 151 -7.45 2.75 4.18
N ILE A 152 -8.15 3.59 4.93
CA ILE A 152 -9.35 3.22 5.69
C ILE A 152 -10.48 2.80 4.75
N LYS A 153 -10.64 3.45 3.59
CA LYS A 153 -11.58 3.03 2.54
C LYS A 153 -11.32 1.63 1.98
N ASN A 154 -10.16 1.02 2.22
CA ASN A 154 -9.89 -0.38 1.86
C ASN A 154 -10.31 -1.37 2.98
N TYR A 155 -10.71 -0.87 4.14
CA TYR A 155 -11.06 -1.69 5.30
C TYR A 155 -12.55 -1.67 5.65
N VAL A 156 -13.33 -0.78 5.04
CA VAL A 156 -14.78 -0.71 5.23
C VAL A 156 -15.50 -1.85 4.51
N ALA A 157 -16.72 -2.19 4.93
CA ALA A 157 -17.46 -3.33 4.39
C ALA A 157 -17.66 -3.30 2.87
N ASP A 158 -17.84 -2.12 2.28
CA ASP A 158 -18.07 -1.94 0.83
C ASP A 158 -16.85 -2.31 -0.02
N SER A 159 -15.66 -2.44 0.59
CA SER A 159 -14.42 -2.86 -0.06
C SER A 159 -14.32 -4.38 -0.22
N PHE A 160 -15.31 -5.13 0.28
CA PHE A 160 -15.30 -6.58 0.26
C PHE A 160 -16.52 -7.12 -0.50
N LEU A 161 -16.25 -8.06 -1.39
CA LEU A 161 -17.26 -8.80 -2.13
C LEU A 161 -17.63 -10.05 -1.33
N GLN A 162 -18.93 -10.26 -1.14
CA GLN A 162 -19.44 -11.48 -0.54
C GLN A 162 -19.67 -12.54 -1.62
N LEU A 163 -18.86 -13.60 -1.60
CA LEU A 163 -18.95 -14.70 -2.54
C LEU A 163 -19.78 -15.82 -1.93
N VAL A 164 -20.90 -16.17 -2.56
CA VAL A 164 -21.85 -17.17 -2.04
C VAL A 164 -21.75 -18.44 -2.86
N ASP A 165 -21.56 -19.56 -2.18
CA ASP A 165 -21.66 -20.89 -2.79
C ASP A 165 -23.10 -21.39 -2.72
N HIS A 166 -23.74 -21.53 -3.89
CA HIS A 166 -25.12 -22.00 -4.01
C HIS A 166 -25.32 -23.43 -3.50
N ASP A 167 -24.28 -24.28 -3.54
CA ASP A 167 -24.39 -25.67 -3.16
C ASP A 167 -24.23 -25.86 -1.64
N SER A 168 -23.42 -25.04 -0.97
CA SER A 168 -23.07 -25.20 0.45
C SER A 168 -23.71 -24.17 1.39
N ASN A 169 -24.39 -23.15 0.86
CA ASN A 169 -24.94 -22.02 1.61
C ASN A 169 -23.88 -21.29 2.47
N ASN A 170 -22.60 -21.52 2.16
CA ASN A 170 -21.47 -20.82 2.75
C ASN A 170 -21.21 -19.54 1.95
N HIS A 171 -20.64 -18.55 2.63
CA HIS A 171 -20.13 -17.36 1.98
C HIS A 171 -18.70 -17.07 2.45
N SER A 172 -17.91 -16.46 1.58
CA SER A 172 -16.59 -15.93 1.88
C SER A 172 -16.55 -14.45 1.54
N PHE A 173 -15.61 -13.72 2.13
CA PHE A 173 -15.35 -12.32 1.80
C PHE A 173 -14.04 -12.20 1.05
N LEU A 174 -14.05 -11.43 -0.04
CA LEU A 174 -12.88 -11.18 -0.86
C LEU A 174 -12.72 -9.68 -1.08
N HIS A 175 -11.53 -9.15 -0.82
CA HIS A 175 -11.25 -7.73 -1.06
C HIS A 175 -11.35 -7.39 -2.56
N HIS A 176 -12.00 -6.27 -2.93
CA HIS A 176 -12.27 -5.91 -4.34
C HIS A 176 -10.98 -5.76 -5.18
N TRP A 177 -9.91 -5.20 -4.60
CA TRP A 177 -8.56 -5.16 -5.20
C TRP A 177 -7.95 -6.51 -5.58
N GLN A 178 -8.57 -7.64 -5.26
CA GLN A 178 -8.17 -8.91 -5.83
C GLN A 178 -8.26 -8.89 -7.38
N PHE A 179 -9.20 -8.13 -7.93
CA PHE A 179 -9.45 -8.07 -9.36
C PHE A 179 -8.77 -6.89 -10.08
N GLU A 180 -8.28 -5.89 -9.34
CA GLU A 180 -7.91 -4.59 -9.92
C GLU A 180 -6.42 -4.42 -10.23
N THR A 181 -5.52 -5.28 -9.76
CA THR A 181 -4.08 -5.11 -10.07
C THR A 181 -3.33 -6.43 -10.02
N SER A 182 -2.80 -6.87 -11.17
CA SER A 182 -1.62 -7.71 -11.20
C SER A 182 -0.41 -6.79 -11.36
N LEU A 183 0.38 -6.61 -10.29
CA LEU A 183 1.76 -6.08 -10.32
C LEU A 183 2.73 -6.93 -11.18
N GLN A 184 2.20 -7.77 -12.08
CA GLN A 184 2.91 -8.79 -12.82
C GLN A 184 3.40 -8.30 -14.18
N ASP A 185 2.82 -7.21 -14.71
CA ASP A 185 3.31 -6.65 -15.96
C ASP A 185 4.71 -6.08 -15.74
N PRO A 186 5.70 -6.49 -16.55
CA PRO A 186 7.07 -5.97 -16.42
C PRO A 186 7.07 -4.47 -16.65
N LEU A 187 7.39 -3.73 -15.59
CA LEU A 187 7.49 -2.27 -15.65
C LEU A 187 8.85 -1.86 -16.19
N ARG A 188 8.88 -0.93 -17.14
CA ARG A 188 10.12 -0.31 -17.59
C ARG A 188 10.16 1.12 -17.08
N LEU A 189 11.10 1.41 -16.18
CA LEU A 189 11.38 2.77 -15.70
C LEU A 189 12.53 3.34 -16.52
N VAL A 190 12.26 4.40 -17.28
CA VAL A 190 13.23 5.00 -18.19
C VAL A 190 13.58 6.40 -17.71
N PHE A 191 14.86 6.60 -17.38
CA PHE A 191 15.39 7.86 -16.90
C PHE A 191 16.10 8.56 -18.05
N VAL A 192 15.70 9.78 -18.38
CA VAL A 192 16.11 10.46 -19.60
C VAL A 192 16.69 11.83 -19.26
N MET A 193 17.94 12.05 -19.64
CA MET A 193 18.52 13.39 -19.66
C MET A 193 18.29 14.03 -21.02
N LEU A 194 17.45 15.07 -21.09
CA LEU A 194 17.24 15.85 -22.31
C LEU A 194 18.19 17.06 -22.35
N SER A 195 19.49 16.78 -22.45
CA SER A 195 20.50 17.80 -22.68
C SER A 195 21.78 17.18 -23.21
N ALA A 196 22.26 17.64 -24.36
CA ALA A 196 23.54 17.20 -24.91
C ALA A 196 24.77 17.59 -24.05
N GLN A 197 24.59 18.49 -23.07
CA GLN A 197 25.69 19.20 -22.42
C GLN A 197 25.74 18.99 -20.90
N THR A 198 24.71 18.37 -20.32
CA THR A 198 24.61 18.08 -18.89
C THR A 198 24.67 16.58 -18.65
N ASN A 199 25.55 16.15 -17.75
CA ASN A 199 25.61 14.78 -17.24
C ASN A 199 25.03 14.70 -15.82
N TRP A 200 24.68 13.49 -15.38
CA TRP A 200 24.07 13.27 -14.07
C TRP A 200 24.40 11.88 -13.47
N GLU A 201 24.41 11.80 -12.13
CA GLU A 201 24.62 10.55 -11.37
C GLU A 201 23.30 9.80 -11.11
N VAL A 202 22.47 9.62 -12.14
CA VAL A 202 21.12 9.07 -11.97
C VAL A 202 21.11 7.64 -11.41
N GLU A 203 22.04 6.78 -11.83
CA GLU A 203 22.10 5.40 -11.32
C GLU A 203 22.36 5.37 -9.80
N GLN A 204 23.17 6.30 -9.30
CA GLN A 204 23.44 6.41 -7.87
C GLN A 204 22.25 7.04 -7.14
N ALA A 205 21.62 8.06 -7.73
CA ALA A 205 20.41 8.67 -7.16
C ALA A 205 19.26 7.67 -7.01
N VAL A 206 19.04 6.81 -8.01
CA VAL A 206 18.04 5.73 -7.97
C VAL A 206 18.29 4.80 -6.79
N LYS A 207 19.53 4.34 -6.60
CA LYS A 207 19.90 3.48 -5.46
C LYS A 207 19.74 4.18 -4.11
N MET A 208 19.99 5.49 -4.05
CA MET A 208 19.93 6.26 -2.80
C MET A 208 18.49 6.61 -2.40
N HIS A 209 17.62 6.91 -3.38
CA HIS A 209 16.34 7.58 -3.12
C HIS A 209 15.12 6.80 -3.61
N LEU A 210 15.24 5.98 -4.66
CA LEU A 210 14.11 5.26 -5.25
C LEU A 210 14.03 3.78 -4.81
N GLU A 211 15.10 3.23 -4.24
CA GLU A 211 15.19 1.84 -3.79
C GLU A 211 13.99 1.36 -2.95
N PRO A 212 13.45 2.15 -1.98
CA PRO A 212 12.28 1.72 -1.21
C PRO A 212 11.06 1.42 -2.08
N VAL A 213 10.79 2.24 -3.11
CA VAL A 213 9.71 2.00 -4.07
C VAL A 213 10.00 0.77 -4.90
N LEU A 214 11.23 0.67 -5.45
CA LEU A 214 11.64 -0.44 -6.29
C LEU A 214 11.54 -1.79 -5.59
N SER A 215 11.80 -1.83 -4.28
CA SER A 215 11.73 -3.06 -3.47
C SER A 215 10.36 -3.73 -3.43
N ILE A 216 9.27 -2.98 -3.68
CA ILE A 216 7.90 -3.51 -3.70
C ILE A 216 7.49 -3.95 -5.10
N LEU A 217 8.18 -3.45 -6.12
CA LEU A 217 7.91 -3.82 -7.50
C LEU A 217 8.52 -5.19 -7.79
N SER A 218 7.67 -6.18 -8.02
CA SER A 218 8.10 -7.57 -8.24
C SER A 218 8.80 -7.81 -9.58
N ASN A 219 8.60 -6.95 -10.57
CA ASN A 219 9.12 -7.14 -11.93
C ASN A 219 9.34 -5.79 -12.63
N TYR A 220 10.54 -5.22 -12.52
CA TYR A 220 10.89 -3.97 -13.17
C TYR A 220 12.23 -4.04 -13.91
N THR A 221 12.41 -3.16 -14.88
CA THR A 221 13.67 -2.90 -15.59
C THR A 221 13.99 -1.42 -15.52
N LEU A 222 15.27 -1.09 -15.36
CA LEU A 222 15.75 0.28 -15.35
C LEU A 222 16.53 0.53 -16.63
N GLU A 223 16.27 1.67 -17.25
CA GLU A 223 17.01 2.13 -18.42
C GLU A 223 17.39 3.60 -18.25
N PHE A 224 18.62 3.93 -18.64
CA PHE A 224 19.16 5.27 -18.54
C PHE A 224 19.52 5.75 -19.94
N LEU A 225 18.84 6.81 -20.38
CA LEU A 225 19.01 7.42 -21.68
C LEU A 225 19.58 8.82 -21.55
N HIS A 226 20.44 9.17 -22.51
CA HIS A 226 21.00 10.50 -22.66
C HIS A 226 20.75 10.93 -24.10
N VAL A 227 20.12 12.09 -24.29
CA VAL A 227 19.91 12.65 -25.63
C VAL A 227 21.07 13.59 -25.96
N ASP A 228 21.86 13.20 -26.96
CA ASP A 228 23.13 13.83 -27.33
C ASP A 228 23.00 15.05 -28.27
N GLU A 229 21.79 15.36 -28.75
CA GLU A 229 21.56 16.47 -29.68
C GLU A 229 20.36 17.32 -29.26
N ASP A 230 20.51 18.65 -29.24
CA ASP A 230 19.43 19.60 -28.94
C ASP A 230 18.74 20.06 -30.25
N VAL A 231 17.71 19.35 -30.68
CA VAL A 231 16.94 19.68 -31.88
C VAL A 231 15.67 20.44 -31.50
N LYS A 232 15.52 21.66 -32.02
CA LYS A 232 14.28 22.44 -31.87
C LYS A 232 13.22 21.92 -32.82
N SER A 233 12.09 21.52 -32.26
CA SER A 233 10.91 21.08 -33.00
C SER A 233 9.93 22.25 -33.17
N PRO A 234 9.20 22.34 -34.29
CA PRO A 234 8.14 23.34 -34.44
C PRO A 234 6.98 23.03 -33.48
N SER A 235 6.36 24.08 -32.93
CA SER A 235 5.14 23.98 -32.12
C SER A 235 4.07 23.17 -32.87
N ARG A 236 3.51 22.16 -32.22
CA ARG A 236 2.43 21.35 -32.78
C ARG A 236 1.63 20.67 -31.68
N TYR A 237 0.34 20.54 -31.94
CA TYR A 237 -0.49 19.57 -31.24
C TYR A 237 0.02 18.15 -31.53
N ILE A 238 0.20 17.36 -30.47
CA ILE A 238 0.60 15.95 -30.56
C ILE A 238 -0.63 15.07 -30.30
N ASP A 239 -1.17 15.12 -29.08
CA ASP A 239 -2.39 14.45 -28.65
C ASP A 239 -2.99 15.14 -27.42
N GLU A 240 -4.03 14.52 -26.84
CA GLU A 240 -4.79 15.05 -25.69
C GLU A 240 -4.10 14.86 -24.33
N HIS A 241 -2.97 14.15 -24.28
CA HIS A 241 -2.22 13.87 -23.06
C HIS A 241 -0.97 14.73 -22.93
N PHE A 242 -0.39 15.15 -24.06
CA PHE A 242 0.80 16.02 -24.08
C PHE A 242 0.42 17.52 -24.15
N PRO A 243 0.85 18.34 -23.18
CA PRO A 243 0.57 19.78 -23.20
C PRO A 243 1.20 20.49 -24.42
N GLU A 244 0.40 21.24 -25.18
CA GLU A 244 0.85 21.91 -26.40
C GLU A 244 1.95 22.94 -26.12
N GLU A 245 1.92 23.57 -24.94
CA GLU A 245 2.92 24.55 -24.50
C GLU A 245 4.33 23.96 -24.40
N LEU A 246 4.43 22.65 -24.11
CA LEU A 246 5.71 21.95 -24.04
C LEU A 246 6.26 21.59 -25.43
N SER A 247 5.45 21.69 -26.49
CA SER A 247 5.84 21.24 -27.83
C SER A 247 6.98 22.06 -28.45
N VAL A 248 7.21 23.27 -27.92
CA VAL A 248 8.29 24.17 -28.36
C VAL A 248 9.62 23.89 -27.68
N LEU A 249 9.64 23.05 -26.65
CA LEU A 249 10.85 22.70 -25.93
C LEU A 249 11.72 21.74 -26.77
N PRO A 250 13.02 22.03 -26.96
CA PRO A 250 13.96 21.16 -27.64
C PRO A 250 13.83 19.69 -27.23
N ASN A 251 13.78 18.79 -28.21
CA ASN A 251 13.68 17.34 -28.08
C ASN A 251 12.46 16.77 -27.33
N LEU A 252 11.78 17.51 -26.46
CA LEU A 252 10.76 16.94 -25.57
C LEU A 252 9.57 16.37 -26.36
N ALA A 253 9.05 17.14 -27.32
CA ALA A 253 7.96 16.70 -28.19
C ALA A 253 8.34 15.49 -29.06
N ASP A 254 9.54 15.50 -29.63
CA ASP A 254 9.99 14.43 -30.51
C ASP A 254 10.35 13.16 -29.73
N PHE A 255 10.86 13.33 -28.50
CA PHE A 255 11.08 12.23 -27.56
C PHE A 255 9.75 11.60 -27.16
N TYR A 256 8.77 12.40 -26.77
CA TYR A 256 7.41 11.92 -26.48
C TYR A 256 6.84 11.11 -27.65
N LEU A 257 6.84 11.67 -28.86
CA LEU A 257 6.31 11.00 -30.06
C LEU A 257 7.00 9.68 -30.39
N SER A 258 8.32 9.58 -30.20
CA SER A 258 9.07 8.37 -30.46
C SER A 258 8.90 7.29 -29.39
N HIS A 259 8.36 7.66 -28.22
CA HIS A 259 8.28 6.81 -27.02
C HIS A 259 6.86 6.65 -26.44
N ASN A 260 5.82 7.12 -27.12
CA ASN A 260 4.42 7.06 -26.68
C ASN A 260 3.70 5.72 -27.00
N SER A 261 4.33 4.57 -26.75
CA SER A 261 3.82 3.29 -27.30
C SER A 261 3.52 2.17 -26.31
N SER A 262 3.79 2.32 -25.00
CA SER A 262 3.52 1.25 -24.03
C SER A 262 2.96 1.75 -22.71
N ASN A 263 1.86 1.13 -22.27
CA ASN A 263 1.29 1.32 -20.93
C ASN A 263 2.18 0.76 -19.80
N SER A 264 3.19 -0.05 -20.13
CA SER A 264 4.11 -0.67 -19.16
C SER A 264 5.44 0.08 -19.01
N THR A 265 5.56 1.28 -19.58
CA THR A 265 6.76 2.12 -19.47
C THR A 265 6.40 3.44 -18.82
N ILE A 266 7.20 3.87 -17.84
CA ILE A 266 7.08 5.18 -17.20
C ILE A 266 8.39 5.93 -17.38
N TYR A 267 8.31 7.14 -17.92
CA TYR A 267 9.46 8.00 -18.18
C TYR A 267 9.68 9.02 -17.05
N LEU A 268 10.94 9.19 -16.62
CA LEU A 268 11.39 10.38 -15.91
C LEU A 268 12.27 11.20 -16.85
N VAL A 269 11.78 12.35 -17.27
CA VAL A 269 12.53 13.27 -18.13
C VAL A 269 13.12 14.38 -17.28
N TYR A 270 14.44 14.39 -17.14
CA TYR A 270 15.17 15.49 -16.56
C TYR A 270 15.47 16.54 -17.63
N TYR A 271 14.88 17.72 -17.46
CA TYR A 271 15.00 18.83 -18.38
C TYR A 271 15.74 19.99 -17.69
N PRO A 272 17.07 20.12 -17.87
CA PRO A 272 17.82 21.24 -17.33
C PRO A 272 17.56 22.48 -18.16
N PHE A 273 17.33 23.62 -17.51
CA PHE A 273 17.24 24.90 -18.20
C PHE A 273 18.12 25.95 -17.51
N GLU A 274 18.70 26.85 -18.31
CA GLU A 274 19.45 27.97 -17.76
C GLU A 274 18.53 28.99 -17.15
N LEU A 275 18.96 29.58 -16.03
CA LEU A 275 18.27 30.74 -15.44
C LEU A 275 18.14 31.90 -16.43
N THR A 276 19.05 32.01 -17.40
CA THR A 276 19.04 33.04 -18.46
C THR A 276 18.08 32.75 -19.61
N ASP A 277 17.50 31.56 -19.69
CA ASP A 277 16.53 31.25 -20.74
C ASP A 277 15.18 31.92 -20.45
N HIS A 278 14.87 32.96 -21.23
CA HIS A 278 13.61 33.68 -21.11
C HIS A 278 12.41 32.92 -21.67
N SER A 279 12.62 31.87 -22.47
CA SER A 279 11.52 31.14 -23.12
C SER A 279 10.72 30.29 -22.14
N ILE A 280 11.39 29.69 -21.14
CA ILE A 280 10.73 28.86 -20.12
C ILE A 280 10.09 29.69 -19.00
N ARG A 281 10.64 30.89 -18.72
CA ARG A 281 10.16 31.79 -17.65
C ARG A 281 8.72 32.24 -17.79
N THR A 282 8.20 32.27 -19.01
CA THR A 282 6.81 32.66 -19.30
C THR A 282 5.90 31.47 -19.61
N MET A 283 6.43 30.25 -19.55
CA MET A 283 5.68 29.06 -19.91
C MET A 283 4.83 28.58 -18.73
N SER A 284 3.58 28.24 -19.02
CA SER A 284 2.66 27.65 -18.06
C SER A 284 1.86 26.56 -18.72
N VAL A 285 1.61 25.46 -18.01
CA VAL A 285 0.72 24.38 -18.42
C VAL A 285 -0.47 24.37 -17.46
N ASP A 286 -1.69 24.40 -17.98
CA ASP A 286 -2.92 24.41 -17.18
C ASP A 286 -2.93 25.44 -16.03
N ASN A 287 -2.45 26.66 -16.32
CA ASN A 287 -2.27 27.77 -15.37
C ASN A 287 -1.18 27.57 -14.29
N HIS A 288 -0.36 26.52 -14.38
CA HIS A 288 0.80 26.30 -13.53
C HIS A 288 2.07 26.75 -14.24
N SER A 289 2.79 27.72 -13.67
CA SER A 289 4.08 28.14 -14.20
C SER A 289 5.11 27.01 -14.07
N ILE A 290 5.77 26.68 -15.18
CA ILE A 290 6.88 25.71 -15.22
C ILE A 290 8.19 26.34 -14.71
N TYR A 291 8.20 27.66 -14.53
CA TYR A 291 9.32 28.37 -13.92
C TYR A 291 8.91 28.92 -12.56
N SER A 292 9.65 28.51 -11.52
CA SER A 292 9.67 29.17 -10.22
C SER A 292 11.06 29.74 -9.98
N SER A 293 11.21 30.94 -9.42
CA SER A 293 12.53 31.51 -9.13
C SER A 293 13.25 30.82 -7.96
N ASN A 294 12.51 30.03 -7.18
CA ASN A 294 12.98 29.51 -5.90
C ASN A 294 13.02 27.98 -5.86
N GLU A 295 12.27 27.31 -6.75
CA GLU A 295 12.01 25.88 -6.70
C GLU A 295 12.07 25.27 -8.10
N ASN A 296 12.47 24.00 -8.19
CA ASN A 296 12.31 23.22 -9.41
C ASN A 296 10.82 22.89 -9.58
N THR A 297 10.38 22.60 -10.81
CA THR A 297 8.99 22.24 -11.05
C THR A 297 8.89 20.84 -11.62
N PHE A 298 7.88 20.10 -11.19
CA PHE A 298 7.60 18.76 -11.65
C PHE A 298 6.23 18.71 -12.32
N LEU A 299 6.15 18.03 -13.46
CA LEU A 299 4.91 17.89 -14.21
C LEU A 299 4.69 16.43 -14.58
N ASN A 300 3.53 15.89 -14.19
CA ASN A 300 3.10 14.55 -14.58
C ASN A 300 2.32 14.62 -15.91
N ILE A 301 2.70 13.78 -16.87
CA ILE A 301 2.06 13.63 -18.17
C ILE A 301 1.35 12.29 -18.18
N LYS A 302 0.01 12.34 -18.23
CA LYS A 302 -0.87 11.19 -18.08
C LYS A 302 -0.51 10.05 -19.03
N SER A 303 -0.45 8.83 -18.49
CA SER A 303 -0.15 7.59 -19.22
C SER A 303 1.23 7.54 -19.89
N TRP A 304 2.14 8.47 -19.58
CA TRP A 304 3.50 8.50 -20.13
C TRP A 304 4.57 8.53 -19.03
N GLY A 305 4.47 9.47 -18.09
CA GLY A 305 5.51 9.66 -17.08
C GLY A 305 5.57 11.10 -16.62
N SER A 306 6.76 11.62 -16.38
CA SER A 306 6.95 12.92 -15.77
C SER A 306 8.12 13.70 -16.33
N VAL A 307 8.04 15.02 -16.24
CA VAL A 307 9.10 15.94 -16.62
C VAL A 307 9.50 16.76 -15.39
N TYR A 308 10.78 16.70 -15.04
CA TYR A 308 11.38 17.48 -13.97
C TYR A 308 12.20 18.61 -14.59
N PHE A 309 11.74 19.85 -14.37
CA PHE A 309 12.38 21.05 -14.85
C PHE A 309 13.33 21.57 -13.78
N ALA A 310 14.63 21.49 -14.07
CA ALA A 310 15.68 21.78 -13.10
C ALA A 310 16.39 23.10 -13.40
N HIS A 311 16.54 23.93 -12.38
CA HIS A 311 17.46 25.06 -12.41
C HIS A 311 18.89 24.54 -12.45
N THR A 312 19.65 24.95 -13.47
CA THR A 312 21.09 24.75 -13.47
C THR A 312 21.83 26.09 -13.53
N GLU A 313 22.88 26.22 -12.72
CA GLU A 313 23.78 27.38 -12.75
C GLU A 313 24.57 27.45 -14.07
N SER A 314 24.74 26.32 -14.77
CA SER A 314 25.31 26.26 -16.12
C SER A 314 24.78 25.06 -16.92
N TYR A 315 24.38 25.27 -18.18
CA TYR A 315 23.93 24.21 -19.11
C TYR A 315 25.03 23.19 -19.47
N HIS A 316 26.29 23.53 -19.17
CA HIS A 316 27.45 22.64 -19.20
C HIS A 316 27.73 22.07 -17.80
N GLY A 317 26.93 21.11 -17.36
CA GLY A 317 26.84 20.73 -15.95
C GLY A 317 27.09 19.26 -15.64
N TYR A 318 27.39 19.00 -14.38
CA TYR A 318 27.31 17.69 -13.78
C TYR A 318 26.38 17.75 -12.58
N VAL A 319 25.34 16.91 -12.57
CA VAL A 319 24.36 16.86 -11.48
C VAL A 319 24.69 15.67 -10.56
N PRO A 320 25.18 15.92 -9.33
CA PRO A 320 25.49 14.84 -8.39
C PRO A 320 24.21 14.19 -7.85
N ALA A 321 24.32 12.94 -7.39
CA ALA A 321 23.18 12.14 -6.96
C ALA A 321 22.35 12.81 -5.84
N LEU A 322 23.02 13.50 -4.92
CA LEU A 322 22.38 14.21 -3.81
C LEU A 322 21.45 15.34 -4.29
N ASN A 323 21.75 15.97 -5.42
CA ASN A 323 20.93 17.05 -5.98
C ASN A 323 19.72 16.53 -6.75
N LEU A 324 19.62 15.20 -6.94
CA LEU A 324 18.50 14.55 -7.60
C LEU A 324 17.43 14.04 -6.61
N ALA A 325 17.59 14.28 -5.30
CA ALA A 325 16.66 13.78 -4.28
C ALA A 325 15.20 14.17 -4.55
N ASP A 326 14.95 15.46 -4.82
CA ASP A 326 13.61 16.00 -5.12
C ASP A 326 13.02 15.42 -6.42
N CYS A 327 13.86 15.32 -7.46
CA CYS A 327 13.50 14.68 -8.74
C CYS A 327 13.10 13.21 -8.55
N MET A 328 13.90 12.45 -7.80
CA MET A 328 13.61 11.04 -7.50
C MET A 328 12.37 10.87 -6.63
N TRP A 329 12.16 11.78 -5.68
CA TRP A 329 10.97 11.78 -4.82
C TRP A 329 9.70 12.02 -5.63
N SER A 330 9.70 13.03 -6.50
CA SER A 330 8.55 13.33 -7.38
C SER A 330 8.27 12.19 -8.36
N PHE A 331 9.35 11.56 -8.87
CA PHE A 331 9.20 10.39 -9.73
C PHE A 331 8.65 9.17 -8.98
N ALA A 332 9.05 8.96 -7.72
CA ALA A 332 8.50 7.93 -6.86
C ALA A 332 6.97 8.05 -6.76
N GLU A 333 6.44 9.26 -6.56
CA GLU A 333 4.99 9.48 -6.55
C GLU A 333 4.32 9.05 -7.85
N THR A 334 4.91 9.39 -9.00
CA THR A 334 4.38 8.99 -10.31
C THR A 334 4.32 7.47 -10.47
N VAL A 335 5.36 6.75 -10.00
CA VAL A 335 5.40 5.29 -10.05
C VAL A 335 4.34 4.68 -9.12
N LEU A 336 4.18 5.22 -7.91
CA LEU A 336 3.18 4.76 -6.95
C LEU A 336 1.74 5.02 -7.44
N ASP A 337 1.49 6.18 -8.04
CA ASP A 337 0.20 6.54 -8.63
C ASP A 337 -0.18 5.62 -9.80
N HIS A 338 0.81 5.22 -10.62
CA HIS A 338 0.59 4.26 -11.71
C HIS A 338 0.04 2.92 -11.23
N TYR A 339 0.45 2.48 -10.03
CA TYR A 339 -0.06 1.26 -9.39
C TYR A 339 -1.23 1.49 -8.44
N HIS A 340 -1.81 2.70 -8.44
CA HIS A 340 -2.93 3.07 -7.58
C HIS A 340 -2.65 2.85 -6.08
N PHE A 341 -1.40 3.08 -5.66
CA PHE A 341 -1.09 3.13 -4.22
C PHE A 341 -1.90 4.26 -3.58
N PRO A 342 -2.41 4.09 -2.34
CA PRO A 342 -3.17 5.12 -1.63
C PRO A 342 -2.49 6.48 -1.71
N ASN A 343 -3.23 7.55 -2.02
CA ASN A 343 -2.65 8.87 -2.26
C ASN A 343 -3.39 9.96 -1.47
N GLU A 344 -2.83 10.29 -0.29
CA GLU A 344 -3.34 11.33 0.61
C GLU A 344 -2.34 12.50 0.74
N ASN A 345 -1.61 12.84 -0.33
CA ASN A 345 -0.48 13.78 -0.28
C ASN A 345 0.56 13.36 0.78
N MET A 346 0.88 12.07 0.80
CA MET A 346 1.78 11.48 1.78
C MET A 346 3.11 11.10 1.15
N ALA A 347 4.16 11.15 1.97
CA ALA A 347 5.48 10.71 1.56
C ALA A 347 5.43 9.30 0.95
N PRO A 348 6.19 9.01 -0.13
CA PRO A 348 6.27 7.69 -0.74
C PRO A 348 6.49 6.56 0.26
N ALA A 349 7.33 6.79 1.28
CA ALA A 349 7.58 5.81 2.34
C ALA A 349 6.31 5.45 3.13
N LEU A 350 5.46 6.41 3.47
CA LEU A 350 4.19 6.15 4.17
C LEU A 350 3.21 5.42 3.25
N ARG A 351 3.08 5.86 2.00
CA ARG A 351 2.22 5.22 0.98
C ARG A 351 2.57 3.75 0.77
N ILE A 352 3.87 3.45 0.76
CA ILE A 352 4.42 2.09 0.75
C ILE A 352 3.92 1.25 1.95
N GLN A 353 3.95 1.80 3.16
CA GLN A 353 3.51 1.08 4.36
C GLN A 353 1.98 0.88 4.36
N MET A 354 1.21 1.86 3.90
CA MET A 354 -0.24 1.74 3.69
C MET A 354 -0.54 0.60 2.71
N TYR A 355 0.14 0.59 1.57
CA TYR A 355 0.00 -0.47 0.57
C TYR A 355 0.32 -1.85 1.15
N LYS A 356 1.42 -2.01 1.90
CA LYS A 356 1.79 -3.28 2.52
C LYS A 356 0.67 -3.81 3.40
N ARG A 357 0.08 -2.96 4.26
CA ARG A 357 -1.04 -3.35 5.13
C ARG A 357 -2.29 -3.74 4.34
N ILE A 358 -2.67 -2.95 3.33
CA ILE A 358 -3.82 -3.28 2.46
C ILE A 358 -3.58 -4.59 1.71
N ALA A 359 -2.39 -4.78 1.14
CA ALA A 359 -2.02 -6.00 0.42
C ALA A 359 -2.00 -7.24 1.35
N THR A 360 -1.59 -7.08 2.61
CA THR A 360 -1.73 -8.14 3.62
C THR A 360 -3.19 -8.50 3.86
N VAL A 361 -4.08 -7.53 4.03
CA VAL A 361 -5.54 -7.77 4.20
C VAL A 361 -6.12 -8.47 2.96
N LYS A 362 -5.73 -8.05 1.76
CA LYS A 362 -6.08 -8.71 0.49
C LYS A 362 -5.64 -10.18 0.49
N ASN A 363 -4.40 -10.49 0.89
CA ASN A 363 -3.91 -11.86 0.94
C ASN A 363 -4.66 -12.72 1.98
N LEU A 364 -4.99 -12.16 3.15
CA LEU A 364 -5.76 -12.86 4.19
C LEU A 364 -7.17 -13.20 3.72
N THR A 365 -7.86 -12.27 3.07
CA THR A 365 -9.20 -12.51 2.51
C THR A 365 -9.17 -13.45 1.31
N TYR A 366 -8.15 -13.36 0.46
CA TYR A 366 -7.97 -14.33 -0.63
C TYR A 366 -7.70 -15.75 -0.08
N PHE A 367 -6.86 -15.91 0.95
CA PHE A 367 -6.71 -17.20 1.61
C PHE A 367 -8.03 -17.74 2.15
N SER A 368 -8.85 -16.90 2.79
CA SER A 368 -10.19 -17.29 3.27
C SER A 368 -11.11 -17.75 2.13
N HIS A 369 -11.08 -17.05 0.99
CA HIS A 369 -11.79 -17.49 -0.22
C HIS A 369 -11.30 -18.87 -0.70
N ARG A 370 -9.98 -19.10 -0.77
CA ARG A 370 -9.42 -20.41 -1.14
C ARG A 370 -9.75 -21.50 -0.12
N LEU A 371 -9.81 -21.15 1.17
CA LEU A 371 -10.25 -22.05 2.23
C LEU A 371 -11.73 -22.43 2.04
N SER A 372 -12.59 -21.50 1.59
CA SER A 372 -14.00 -21.78 1.32
C SER A 372 -14.17 -22.86 0.24
N GLN A 373 -13.34 -22.83 -0.82
CA GLN A 373 -13.29 -23.87 -1.85
C GLN A 373 -12.94 -25.23 -1.25
N VAL A 374 -11.94 -25.26 -0.37
CA VAL A 374 -11.53 -26.48 0.32
C VAL A 374 -12.64 -27.00 1.26
N VAL A 375 -13.32 -26.11 1.99
CA VAL A 375 -14.45 -26.48 2.85
C VAL A 375 -15.58 -27.10 2.03
N GLY A 376 -15.98 -26.50 0.91
CA GLY A 376 -17.00 -27.07 0.02
C GLY A 376 -16.57 -28.42 -0.57
N TRP A 377 -15.28 -28.58 -0.90
CA TRP A 377 -14.74 -29.86 -1.33
C TRP A 377 -14.79 -30.94 -0.23
N LEU A 378 -14.47 -30.58 1.02
CA LEU A 378 -14.50 -31.46 2.19
C LEU A 378 -15.91 -31.89 2.61
N GLU A 379 -16.96 -31.22 2.16
CA GLU A 379 -18.34 -31.70 2.37
C GLU A 379 -18.64 -32.99 1.59
N ARG A 380 -17.91 -33.22 0.50
CA ARG A 380 -18.08 -34.37 -0.40
C ARG A 380 -16.94 -35.39 -0.31
N ASN A 381 -15.84 -35.03 0.34
CA ASN A 381 -14.60 -35.81 0.36
C ASN A 381 -14.00 -35.91 1.76
N THR A 382 -13.09 -36.85 1.98
CA THR A 382 -12.40 -37.01 3.25
C THR A 382 -11.10 -36.21 3.29
N LEU A 383 -10.80 -35.59 4.43
CA LEU A 383 -9.54 -34.89 4.66
C LEU A 383 -8.39 -35.89 4.70
N ASP A 384 -7.48 -35.81 3.73
CA ASP A 384 -6.23 -36.54 3.80
C ASP A 384 -5.18 -35.78 4.63
N SER A 385 -4.10 -36.46 5.01
CA SER A 385 -3.05 -35.89 5.85
C SER A 385 -2.25 -34.77 5.17
N PHE A 386 -2.18 -34.78 3.83
CA PHE A 386 -1.44 -33.78 3.08
C PHE A 386 -2.18 -32.45 3.08
N LEU A 387 -3.48 -32.47 2.74
CA LEU A 387 -4.37 -31.32 2.81
C LEU A 387 -4.55 -30.85 4.26
N GLY A 388 -4.63 -31.77 5.23
CA GLY A 388 -4.65 -31.42 6.65
C GLY A 388 -3.41 -30.64 7.09
N SER A 389 -2.21 -31.06 6.67
CA SER A 389 -0.97 -30.33 6.95
C SER A 389 -0.95 -28.98 6.28
N ALA A 390 -1.37 -28.89 5.01
CA ALA A 390 -1.46 -27.64 4.25
C ALA A 390 -2.32 -26.59 4.96
N ILE A 391 -3.49 -27.00 5.46
CA ILE A 391 -4.41 -26.11 6.19
C ILE A 391 -3.76 -25.64 7.50
N LEU A 392 -3.16 -26.54 8.28
CA LEU A 392 -2.50 -26.17 9.53
C LEU A 392 -1.31 -25.23 9.31
N ASP A 393 -0.46 -25.52 8.33
CA ASP A 393 0.68 -24.68 7.97
C ASP A 393 0.23 -23.27 7.55
N ALA A 394 -0.91 -23.16 6.85
CA ALA A 394 -1.48 -21.87 6.47
C ALA A 394 -2.00 -21.10 7.69
N PHE A 395 -2.66 -21.77 8.64
CA PHE A 395 -3.07 -21.13 9.90
C PHE A 395 -1.88 -20.68 10.76
N ASP A 396 -0.81 -21.47 10.83
CA ASP A 396 0.42 -21.09 11.54
C ASP A 396 1.06 -19.84 10.92
N ARG A 397 1.01 -19.70 9.59
CA ARG A 397 1.47 -18.50 8.88
C ARG A 397 0.55 -17.31 9.12
N ARG A 398 -0.77 -17.52 9.13
CA ARG A 398 -1.74 -16.47 9.46
C ARG A 398 -1.50 -15.87 10.84
N GLU A 399 -1.21 -16.70 11.84
CA GLU A 399 -0.87 -16.21 13.18
C GLU A 399 0.41 -15.39 13.19
N GLN A 400 1.44 -15.80 12.43
CA GLN A 400 2.64 -14.99 12.25
C GLN A 400 2.32 -13.64 11.59
N VAL A 401 1.49 -13.61 10.55
CA VAL A 401 1.06 -12.35 9.90
C VAL A 401 0.42 -11.40 10.91
N LYS A 402 -0.49 -11.91 11.76
CA LYS A 402 -1.13 -11.11 12.82
C LYS A 402 -0.09 -10.52 13.80
N GLU A 403 0.85 -11.34 14.26
CA GLU A 403 1.93 -10.89 15.15
C GLU A 403 2.77 -9.80 14.48
N LYS A 404 3.09 -9.94 13.19
CA LYS A 404 3.87 -8.95 12.44
C LYS A 404 3.13 -7.62 12.26
N LEU A 405 1.83 -7.64 11.97
CA LEU A 405 0.98 -6.44 11.90
C LEU A 405 0.91 -5.69 13.24
N GLN A 406 0.88 -6.41 14.36
CA GLN A 406 0.87 -5.82 15.70
C GLN A 406 2.22 -5.21 16.11
N ASN A 407 3.32 -5.73 15.55
CA ASN A 407 4.68 -5.30 15.85
C ASN A 407 5.28 -4.34 14.80
N TYR A 408 4.45 -3.77 13.92
CA TYR A 408 4.84 -2.81 12.88
C TYR A 408 5.80 -3.37 11.79
N ASP A 409 5.94 -4.69 11.70
CA ASP A 409 6.80 -5.35 10.72
C ASP A 409 5.98 -5.70 9.47
N TYR A 410 5.57 -4.65 8.74
CA TYR A 410 4.66 -4.75 7.60
C TYR A 410 5.29 -5.47 6.40
N ASP A 411 6.61 -5.39 6.25
CA ASP A 411 7.36 -6.14 5.24
C ASP A 411 7.22 -7.66 5.46
N ALA A 412 7.48 -8.13 6.68
CA ALA A 412 7.30 -9.55 6.99
C ALA A 412 5.84 -9.97 6.91
N ALA A 413 4.90 -9.13 7.37
CA ALA A 413 3.46 -9.41 7.27
C ALA A 413 3.04 -9.64 5.80
N LEU A 414 3.46 -8.74 4.90
CA LEU A 414 3.18 -8.86 3.46
C LEU A 414 3.82 -10.14 2.90
N GLN A 415 5.11 -10.36 3.11
CA GLN A 415 5.82 -11.51 2.56
C GLN A 415 5.22 -12.84 3.04
N ILE A 416 4.99 -13.00 4.35
CA ILE A 416 4.44 -14.23 4.92
C ILE A 416 3.01 -14.47 4.40
N SER A 417 2.20 -13.42 4.27
CA SER A 417 0.83 -13.54 3.75
C SER A 417 0.80 -13.95 2.27
N ALA A 418 1.72 -13.42 1.45
CA ALA A 418 1.85 -13.79 0.05
C ALA A 418 2.34 -15.25 -0.10
N ASP A 419 3.35 -15.64 0.69
CA ASP A 419 3.87 -17.02 0.69
C ASP A 419 2.81 -18.02 1.17
N MET A 420 2.02 -17.66 2.18
CA MET A 420 0.91 -18.47 2.67
C MET A 420 -0.08 -18.77 1.55
N VAL A 421 -0.52 -17.74 0.82
CA VAL A 421 -1.43 -17.88 -0.32
C VAL A 421 -0.80 -18.75 -1.41
N ALA A 422 0.42 -18.44 -1.85
CA ALA A 422 1.08 -19.15 -2.95
C ALA A 422 1.31 -20.64 -2.64
N MET A 423 1.71 -20.96 -1.40
CA MET A 423 1.88 -22.33 -0.94
C MET A 423 0.55 -23.08 -0.88
N PHE A 424 -0.48 -22.46 -0.30
CA PHE A 424 -1.79 -23.07 -0.15
C PHE A 424 -2.41 -23.35 -1.53
N ASP A 425 -2.35 -22.38 -2.45
CA ASP A 425 -2.83 -22.54 -3.83
C ASP A 425 -2.16 -23.70 -4.56
N LYS A 426 -0.83 -23.80 -4.43
CA LYS A 426 -0.06 -24.91 -5.02
C LYS A 426 -0.47 -26.27 -4.43
N GLN A 427 -0.79 -26.32 -3.14
CA GLN A 427 -1.18 -27.58 -2.48
C GLN A 427 -2.58 -28.03 -2.86
N ILE A 428 -3.47 -27.09 -3.19
CA ILE A 428 -4.87 -27.38 -3.52
C ILE A 428 -5.18 -27.37 -5.01
N GLN A 429 -4.20 -27.08 -5.88
CA GLN A 429 -4.36 -26.94 -7.34
C GLN A 429 -4.98 -28.15 -8.06
N ASN A 430 -4.91 -29.35 -7.47
CA ASN A 430 -5.43 -30.58 -8.06
C ASN A 430 -6.83 -30.95 -7.57
N LEU A 431 -7.43 -30.14 -6.69
CA LEU A 431 -8.79 -30.36 -6.20
C LEU A 431 -9.80 -29.80 -7.21
N ASP A 432 -10.85 -30.56 -7.47
CA ASP A 432 -11.96 -30.13 -8.33
C ASP A 432 -13.01 -29.38 -7.50
N PHE A 433 -13.03 -28.06 -7.63
CA PHE A 433 -13.82 -27.18 -6.77
C PHE A 433 -15.23 -26.86 -7.30
N GLY A 434 -15.58 -27.23 -8.53
CA GLY A 434 -16.82 -26.75 -9.17
C GLY A 434 -16.81 -25.23 -9.43
N ASN A 435 -17.96 -24.66 -9.84
CA ASN A 435 -18.08 -23.22 -10.16
C ASN A 435 -18.66 -22.44 -8.96
N MET A 436 -18.05 -21.31 -8.60
CA MET A 436 -18.65 -20.31 -7.70
C MET A 436 -19.14 -19.10 -8.47
N GLU A 437 -20.25 -18.49 -8.02
CA GLU A 437 -20.78 -17.24 -8.56
C GLU A 437 -20.45 -16.05 -7.65
N ILE A 438 -20.19 -14.89 -8.25
CA ILE A 438 -19.96 -13.63 -7.55
C ILE A 438 -21.31 -12.93 -7.42
N ILE A 439 -21.75 -12.67 -6.18
CA ILE A 439 -22.90 -11.80 -5.92
C ILE A 439 -22.31 -10.43 -5.54
N ALA A 440 -22.43 -9.46 -6.44
CA ALA A 440 -21.96 -8.09 -6.24
C ALA A 440 -23.01 -7.26 -5.49
#